data_AF-A0A7W5DNS0-F1
#
_entry.id   AF-A0A7W5DNS0-F1
#
_cell.length_a   1.000
_cell.length_b   1.000
_cell.length_c   1.000
_cell.angle_alpha   90.00
_cell.angle_beta   90.00
_cell.angle_gamma   90.00
#
_symmetry.space_group_name_H-M   'P 1'
#
loop_
_entity.id
_entity.type
_entity.pdbx_description
1 polymer ?
#
loop_
_entity_poly.entity_id
_entity_poly.type
_entity_poly.pdbx_seq_one_letter_code
_entity_poly.pdbx_strand_id
1 'polypeptide(L)'
;MMKKTKFHLPIFSVFVIGLMLLSSNLGAQEQETLKTYVYQPKTLSSMDQALETISHILNDKCVSITDTAKNSKKFKYKKAIVTKDGIELQMKSGIKMIYFSKLFGEGDITLVRLYHLVTDAKTGEKYRDYYNDYIKGIKNFYFYKMHSGFGVTMPDPGYYPSCNAELADALFTIEKAMNSQNQQSRLEAFKQVAEQYRALKTKPVQTEEQRKYVVQATFFAQQKKFPQAIELYKKALFVDSTAFPIVYYDLANIYAETQSYSAAIFYMKEYLMLVPDASGARAAQDKIYEWEAIVNPPQ
;
A
#
# COMPACT_ATOMS: atom_id res chain seq x y z
N MET A 1 32.03 -28.01 67.65
CA MET A 1 31.06 -28.08 68.76
C MET A 1 31.11 -26.75 69.50
N MET A 2 29.94 -26.15 69.82
CA MET A 2 29.70 -24.86 70.50
C MET A 2 29.85 -23.59 69.62
N LYS A 3 28.96 -22.59 69.66
CA LYS A 3 27.59 -22.44 70.22
C LYS A 3 27.00 -21.18 69.55
N LYS A 4 25.69 -21.21 69.28
CA LYS A 4 24.84 -20.07 68.88
C LYS A 4 24.78 -19.02 69.99
N THR A 5 24.55 -17.76 69.64
CA THR A 5 23.63 -16.86 70.38
C THR A 5 23.13 -15.71 69.52
N LYS A 6 21.80 -15.58 69.47
CA LYS A 6 21.02 -14.45 68.93
C LYS A 6 21.07 -13.27 69.91
N PHE A 7 20.92 -12.05 69.41
CA PHE A 7 20.49 -10.90 70.22
C PHE A 7 19.33 -10.17 69.56
N HIS A 8 18.35 -9.83 70.40
CA HIS A 8 17.08 -9.17 70.11
C HIS A 8 17.20 -7.64 70.18
N LEU A 9 16.34 -6.95 69.40
CA LEU A 9 15.98 -5.52 69.51
C LEU A 9 15.43 -5.14 70.90
N PRO A 10 15.45 -3.84 71.29
CA PRO A 10 14.20 -3.03 71.28
C PRO A 10 14.43 -1.50 71.00
N ILE A 11 13.58 -0.79 70.22
CA ILE A 11 12.38 0.05 70.59
C ILE A 11 12.64 1.58 70.67
N PHE A 12 11.92 2.31 69.79
CA PHE A 12 11.31 3.67 69.86
C PHE A 12 12.11 5.00 69.75
N SER A 13 11.98 5.60 68.55
CA SER A 13 11.45 6.95 68.20
C SER A 13 11.81 8.22 69.02
N VAL A 14 12.43 9.21 68.36
CA VAL A 14 12.15 10.66 68.48
C VAL A 14 12.39 11.37 67.12
N PHE A 15 11.60 12.42 66.90
CA PHE A 15 11.30 13.30 65.75
C PHE A 15 12.44 13.90 64.87
N VAL A 16 12.12 13.95 63.56
CA VAL A 16 12.14 15.06 62.56
C VAL A 16 13.22 16.18 62.67
N ILE A 17 14.05 16.37 61.63
CA ILE A 17 14.12 17.55 60.72
C ILE A 17 15.17 17.32 59.61
N GLY A 18 14.70 17.51 58.37
CA GLY A 18 15.36 17.86 57.10
C GLY A 18 16.87 17.69 56.86
N LEU A 19 17.20 16.90 55.83
CA LEU A 19 18.10 17.38 54.76
C LEU A 19 17.77 16.63 53.45
N MET A 20 17.26 17.35 52.46
CA MET A 20 17.30 16.95 51.05
C MET A 20 18.76 16.68 50.66
N LEU A 21 19.02 15.63 49.88
CA LEU A 21 19.90 15.64 48.71
C LEU A 21 19.84 14.26 48.01
N LEU A 22 19.34 14.30 46.77
CA LEU A 22 19.75 13.47 45.63
C LEU A 22 19.50 11.95 45.72
N SER A 23 18.25 11.53 45.48
CA SER A 23 18.03 10.28 44.73
C SER A 23 17.78 10.61 43.26
N SER A 24 18.73 10.14 42.45
CA SER A 24 18.83 10.18 41.00
C SER A 24 17.51 10.15 40.22
N ASN A 25 17.34 11.20 39.40
CA ASN A 25 16.66 11.15 38.12
C ASN A 25 17.25 10.00 37.28
N LEU A 26 16.61 8.83 37.30
CA LEU A 26 16.64 7.91 36.15
C LEU A 26 15.38 8.18 35.35
N GLY A 27 15.54 9.00 34.31
CA GLY A 27 14.50 9.29 33.36
C GLY A 27 13.98 8.02 32.72
N ALA A 28 12.75 7.64 33.07
CA ALA A 28 11.91 6.87 32.19
C ALA A 28 11.51 7.81 31.03
N GLN A 29 12.34 7.88 29.99
CA GLN A 29 11.87 8.28 28.67
C GLN A 29 10.92 7.17 28.19
N GLU A 30 9.62 7.41 28.39
CA GLU A 30 8.58 6.67 27.72
C GLU A 30 8.78 6.87 26.21
N GLN A 31 9.25 5.82 25.54
CA GLN A 31 9.42 5.80 24.09
C GLN A 31 8.01 5.68 23.49
N GLU A 32 7.33 6.81 23.37
CA GLU A 32 6.02 6.92 22.75
C GLU A 32 6.13 6.42 21.30
N THR A 33 5.69 5.20 21.08
CA THR A 33 5.66 4.61 19.74
C THR A 33 4.68 5.42 18.90
N LEU A 34 5.19 6.18 17.91
CA LEU A 34 4.38 6.91 16.95
C LEU A 34 3.32 5.97 16.34
N LYS A 35 2.07 6.05 16.79
CA LYS A 35 0.95 5.35 16.16
C LYS A 35 0.78 5.89 14.74
N THR A 36 1.21 5.20 13.70
CA THR A 36 0.95 5.57 12.30
C THR A 36 -0.54 5.52 11.97
N TYR A 37 -1.17 6.69 11.82
CA TYR A 37 -2.43 6.90 11.10
C TYR A 37 -2.24 6.60 9.60
N VAL A 38 -3.23 6.01 8.94
CA VAL A 38 -3.15 5.69 7.52
C VAL A 38 -4.41 6.27 6.90
N TYR A 39 -4.24 7.22 5.99
CA TYR A 39 -5.38 7.78 5.26
C TYR A 39 -5.82 6.77 4.22
N GLN A 40 -7.11 6.46 4.19
CA GLN A 40 -7.71 5.57 3.22
C GLN A 40 -8.37 6.43 2.14
N PRO A 41 -7.79 6.53 0.93
CA PRO A 41 -8.36 7.32 -0.14
C PRO A 41 -9.77 6.85 -0.47
N LYS A 42 -10.63 7.80 -0.83
CA LYS A 42 -12.00 7.55 -1.28
C LYS A 42 -12.05 7.52 -2.80
N THR A 43 -12.91 6.68 -3.34
CA THR A 43 -13.21 6.69 -4.77
C THR A 43 -14.11 7.90 -5.08
N LEU A 44 -13.73 8.70 -6.07
CA LEU A 44 -14.56 9.75 -6.64
C LEU A 44 -15.64 9.14 -7.54
N SER A 45 -16.64 9.94 -7.92
CA SER A 45 -17.81 9.43 -8.67
C SER A 45 -17.47 8.89 -10.06
N SER A 46 -16.38 9.36 -10.67
CA SER A 46 -15.97 8.97 -12.01
C SER A 46 -14.48 9.23 -12.28
N MET A 47 -13.96 8.58 -13.33
CA MET A 47 -12.64 8.87 -13.89
C MET A 47 -12.52 10.34 -14.31
N ASP A 48 -13.55 10.89 -14.97
CA ASP A 48 -13.53 12.27 -15.46
C ASP A 48 -13.42 13.27 -14.29
N GLN A 49 -14.16 13.03 -13.21
CA GLN A 49 -14.04 13.84 -11.98
C GLN A 49 -12.61 13.78 -11.43
N ALA A 50 -11.98 12.60 -11.40
CA ALA A 50 -10.61 12.46 -10.92
C ALA A 50 -9.60 13.21 -11.80
N LEU A 51 -9.72 13.12 -13.13
CA LEU A 51 -8.87 13.84 -14.07
C LEU A 51 -9.00 15.36 -13.89
N GLU A 52 -10.24 15.84 -13.71
CA GLU A 52 -10.53 17.25 -13.44
C GLU A 52 -9.94 17.72 -12.10
N THR A 53 -10.11 16.95 -11.03
CA THR A 53 -9.53 17.24 -9.71
C THR A 53 -8.00 17.40 -9.79
N ILE A 54 -7.29 16.48 -10.46
CA ILE A 54 -5.84 16.62 -10.63
C ILE A 54 -5.50 17.88 -11.46
N SER A 55 -6.28 18.17 -12.49
CA SER A 55 -6.06 19.35 -13.33
C SER A 55 -6.16 20.65 -12.53
N HIS A 56 -7.19 20.80 -11.69
CA HIS A 56 -7.34 21.96 -10.80
C HIS A 56 -6.17 22.05 -9.81
N ILE A 57 -5.88 20.96 -9.10
CA ILE A 57 -4.80 20.91 -8.10
C ILE A 57 -3.44 21.33 -8.66
N LEU A 58 -3.11 20.93 -9.90
CA LEU A 58 -1.83 21.27 -10.55
C LEU A 58 -1.82 22.69 -11.14
N ASN A 59 -2.95 23.15 -11.69
CA ASN A 59 -3.00 24.46 -12.33
C ASN A 59 -3.14 25.60 -11.32
N ASP A 60 -3.87 25.37 -10.22
CA ASP A 60 -4.03 26.29 -9.10
C ASP A 60 -2.79 26.33 -8.19
N LYS A 61 -1.78 25.51 -8.50
CA LYS A 61 -0.51 25.40 -7.77
C LYS A 61 -0.70 24.99 -6.31
N CYS A 62 -1.78 24.28 -6.00
CA CYS A 62 -1.99 23.65 -4.69
C CYS A 62 -0.86 22.66 -4.36
N VAL A 63 -0.32 21.99 -5.38
CA VAL A 63 0.87 21.14 -5.26
C VAL A 63 1.90 21.48 -6.34
N SER A 64 3.18 21.19 -6.06
CA SER A 64 4.26 21.32 -7.03
C SER A 64 4.89 19.99 -7.38
N ILE A 65 5.23 19.80 -8.65
CA ILE A 65 5.82 18.57 -9.18
C ILE A 65 7.35 18.72 -9.14
N THR A 66 8.06 17.69 -8.68
CA THR A 66 9.53 17.66 -8.54
C THR A 66 10.14 16.44 -9.24
N ASP A 67 11.41 16.59 -9.64
CA ASP A 67 12.24 15.49 -10.13
C ASP A 67 12.96 14.83 -8.95
N THR A 68 12.60 13.59 -8.63
CA THR A 68 13.18 12.84 -7.50
C THR A 68 14.58 12.27 -7.81
N ALA A 69 14.98 12.23 -9.10
CA ALA A 69 16.32 11.82 -9.50
C ALA A 69 17.35 12.95 -9.42
N LYS A 70 16.91 14.23 -9.41
CA LYS A 70 17.77 15.42 -9.44
C LYS A 70 17.63 16.30 -8.19
N ASN A 71 17.78 15.72 -7.00
CA ASN A 71 17.75 16.45 -5.73
C ASN A 71 16.50 17.34 -5.56
N SER A 72 15.32 16.82 -5.91
CA SER A 72 14.02 17.47 -5.70
C SER A 72 13.82 18.81 -6.42
N LYS A 73 14.44 18.99 -7.59
CA LYS A 73 14.23 20.21 -8.38
C LYS A 73 12.77 20.30 -8.85
N LYS A 74 12.07 21.39 -8.47
CA LYS A 74 10.70 21.68 -8.92
C LYS A 74 10.64 21.85 -10.43
N PHE A 75 9.72 21.13 -11.08
CA PHE A 75 9.36 21.36 -12.47
C PHE A 75 8.65 22.71 -12.58
N LYS A 76 9.20 23.60 -13.42
CA LYS A 76 8.54 24.85 -13.79
C LYS A 76 7.73 24.61 -15.06
N TYR A 77 6.42 24.53 -14.91
CA TYR A 77 5.46 24.35 -16.01
C TYR A 77 4.43 25.49 -16.00
N LYS A 78 4.01 25.90 -17.20
CA LYS A 78 2.98 26.92 -17.43
C LYS A 78 1.58 26.37 -17.14
N LYS A 79 1.31 25.17 -17.64
CA LYS A 79 0.02 24.48 -17.57
C LYS A 79 0.22 22.98 -17.44
N ALA A 80 -0.62 22.31 -16.66
CA ALA A 80 -0.76 20.86 -16.68
C ALA A 80 -2.03 20.50 -17.46
N ILE A 81 -1.92 19.57 -18.39
CA ILE A 81 -3.07 18.97 -19.09
C ILE A 81 -3.16 17.53 -18.60
N VAL A 82 -4.28 17.18 -17.97
CA VAL A 82 -4.50 15.84 -17.43
C VAL A 82 -5.41 15.08 -18.38
N THR A 83 -4.97 13.89 -18.78
CA THR A 83 -5.68 13.00 -19.70
C THR A 83 -5.75 11.61 -19.10
N LYS A 84 -6.55 10.71 -19.69
CA LYS A 84 -6.62 9.30 -19.27
C LYS A 84 -5.25 8.57 -19.31
N ASP A 85 -4.31 9.05 -20.12
CA ASP A 85 -2.99 8.43 -20.29
C ASP A 85 -1.97 8.95 -19.26
N GLY A 86 -2.23 10.14 -18.68
CA GLY A 86 -1.36 10.77 -17.69
C GLY A 86 -1.40 12.29 -17.70
N ILE A 87 -0.32 12.90 -17.20
CA ILE A 87 -0.18 14.35 -17.00
C ILE A 87 0.86 14.91 -17.98
N GLU A 88 0.44 15.84 -18.83
CA GLU A 88 1.30 16.64 -19.70
C GLU A 88 1.66 17.96 -19.05
N LEU A 89 2.94 18.17 -18.76
CA LEU A 89 3.45 19.43 -18.25
C LEU A 89 3.96 20.30 -19.40
N GLN A 90 3.29 21.41 -19.64
CA GLN A 90 3.66 22.41 -20.65
C GLN A 90 4.78 23.30 -20.09
N MET A 91 6.04 22.95 -20.34
CA MET A 91 7.21 23.68 -19.84
C MET A 91 7.73 24.69 -20.88
N LYS A 92 8.59 25.63 -20.45
CA LYS A 92 9.29 26.52 -21.41
C LYS A 92 10.19 25.74 -22.38
N SER A 93 10.75 24.61 -21.94
CA SER A 93 11.67 23.78 -22.71
C SER A 93 10.98 22.69 -23.55
N GLY A 94 9.65 22.67 -23.58
CA GLY A 94 8.86 21.64 -24.27
C GLY A 94 7.85 20.95 -23.36
N ILE A 95 7.34 19.80 -23.81
CA ILE A 95 6.31 19.03 -23.09
C ILE A 95 6.99 17.89 -22.33
N LYS A 96 6.60 17.70 -21.07
CA LYS A 96 7.00 16.54 -20.27
C LYS A 96 5.78 15.70 -19.93
N MET A 97 5.78 14.45 -20.39
CA MET A 97 4.72 13.49 -20.10
C MET A 97 5.03 12.66 -18.86
N ILE A 98 4.04 12.52 -17.98
CA ILE A 98 4.03 11.62 -16.82
C ILE A 98 2.89 10.63 -17.02
N TYR A 99 3.21 9.40 -17.43
CA TYR A 99 2.20 8.38 -17.74
C TYR A 99 1.65 7.73 -16.48
N PHE A 100 0.32 7.62 -16.38
CA PHE A 100 -0.33 6.90 -15.28
C PHE A 100 0.06 5.41 -15.23
N SER A 101 0.25 4.77 -16.39
CA SER A 101 0.74 3.38 -16.47
C SER A 101 2.14 3.15 -15.89
N LYS A 102 2.94 4.22 -15.75
CA LYS A 102 4.25 4.19 -15.08
C LYS A 102 4.16 4.60 -13.62
N LEU A 103 3.07 5.26 -13.24
CA LEU A 103 2.79 5.68 -11.86
C LEU A 103 2.18 4.51 -11.08
N PHE A 104 1.17 3.86 -11.65
CA PHE A 104 0.42 2.77 -11.03
C PHE A 104 1.08 1.41 -11.32
N GLY A 105 1.29 0.62 -10.28
CA GLY A 105 1.85 -0.73 -10.35
C GLY A 105 0.78 -1.80 -10.16
N GLU A 106 1.19 -3.06 -9.97
CA GLU A 106 0.25 -4.18 -9.75
C GLU A 106 -0.31 -4.28 -8.31
N GLY A 107 -0.23 -3.22 -7.50
CA GLY A 107 -0.72 -3.19 -6.12
C GLY A 107 -1.50 -1.91 -5.86
N ASP A 108 -2.49 -1.99 -4.97
CA ASP A 108 -3.36 -0.86 -4.64
C ASP A 108 -2.60 0.26 -3.93
N ILE A 109 -2.84 1.52 -4.32
CA ILE A 109 -2.39 2.72 -3.61
C ILE A 109 -3.00 2.74 -2.20
N THR A 110 -2.16 2.67 -1.16
CA THR A 110 -2.54 3.08 0.20
C THR A 110 -1.83 4.38 0.52
N LEU A 111 -2.46 5.32 1.22
CA LEU A 111 -1.79 6.55 1.65
C LEU A 111 -1.37 6.47 3.12
N VAL A 112 -0.09 6.38 3.37
CA VAL A 112 0.48 6.42 4.71
C VAL A 112 0.79 7.87 5.09
N ARG A 113 -0.24 8.45 5.70
CA ARG A 113 -0.26 9.58 6.64
C ARG A 113 0.03 10.98 6.07
N LEU A 114 -1.06 11.74 5.90
CA LEU A 114 -1.12 13.20 5.94
C LEU A 114 -1.29 13.65 7.36
N TYR A 115 -0.61 14.73 7.75
CA TYR A 115 -0.82 15.34 9.06
C TYR A 115 -0.16 16.75 9.07
N HIS A 116 -0.57 17.73 9.89
CA HIS A 116 -0.12 19.16 9.92
C HIS A 116 1.00 19.53 10.93
N LEU A 117 1.20 20.79 11.33
CA LEU A 117 1.96 21.13 12.56
C LEU A 117 1.25 22.31 13.21
N VAL A 118 0.48 22.04 14.27
CA VAL A 118 -0.39 23.04 14.88
C VAL A 118 0.31 23.66 16.07
N THR A 119 0.27 24.99 16.11
CA THR A 119 0.73 25.77 17.25
C THR A 119 -0.50 26.17 18.05
N ASP A 120 -0.55 25.80 19.32
CA ASP A 120 -1.63 26.26 20.19
C ASP A 120 -1.58 27.79 20.31
N ALA A 121 -2.66 28.46 19.89
CA ALA A 121 -2.71 29.91 19.89
C ALA A 121 -2.68 30.54 21.30
N LYS A 122 -2.97 29.76 22.35
CA LYS A 122 -2.97 30.21 23.75
C LYS A 122 -1.70 29.82 24.50
N THR A 123 -1.21 28.61 24.30
CA THR A 123 -0.05 28.09 25.06
C THR A 123 1.27 28.25 24.32
N GLY A 124 1.24 28.45 23.00
CA GLY A 124 2.43 28.51 22.15
C GLY A 124 3.14 27.16 22.01
N GLU A 125 2.60 26.08 22.59
CA GLU A 125 3.14 24.74 22.41
C GLU A 125 2.95 24.29 20.96
N LYS A 126 4.03 23.74 20.40
CA LYS A 126 4.02 23.12 19.08
C LYS A 126 3.84 21.63 19.26
N TYR A 127 2.70 21.11 18.84
CA TYR A 127 2.52 19.66 18.75
C TYR A 127 2.74 19.21 17.32
N ARG A 128 3.37 18.03 17.19
CA ARG A 128 3.33 17.30 15.92
C ARG A 128 1.89 16.97 15.64
N ASP A 129 1.30 17.80 14.81
CA ASP A 129 0.30 17.36 13.88
C ASP A 129 1.04 16.63 12.74
N TYR A 130 2.34 16.31 12.79
CA TYR A 130 3.06 15.50 11.80
C TYR A 130 2.81 15.77 10.27
N TYR A 131 3.62 16.49 9.49
CA TYR A 131 3.66 16.24 8.02
C TYR A 131 4.74 15.19 7.72
N ASN A 132 4.37 14.08 7.09
CA ASN A 132 5.30 13.14 6.46
C ASN A 132 4.49 12.25 5.50
N ASP A 133 4.20 12.79 4.33
CA ASP A 133 3.30 12.18 3.35
C ASP A 133 4.02 11.07 2.59
N TYR A 134 3.58 9.83 2.76
CA TYR A 134 3.99 8.70 1.93
C TYR A 134 2.76 8.06 1.32
N ILE A 135 2.73 7.89 0.00
CA ILE A 135 1.80 6.94 -0.62
C ILE A 135 2.50 5.58 -0.58
N LYS A 136 2.02 4.63 0.22
CA LYS A 136 2.57 3.27 0.35
C LYS A 136 1.57 2.29 -0.25
N GLY A 137 1.91 1.54 -1.30
CA GLY A 137 0.99 0.51 -1.80
C GLY A 137 1.24 0.10 -3.23
N ILE A 138 1.88 0.99 -3.99
CA ILE A 138 2.52 0.61 -5.23
C ILE A 138 3.85 -0.04 -4.85
N LYS A 139 4.13 -1.24 -5.36
CA LYS A 139 5.43 -1.95 -5.19
C LYS A 139 6.68 -1.10 -5.51
N ASN A 140 6.52 0.13 -6.04
CA ASN A 140 7.57 1.08 -6.40
C ASN A 140 7.35 2.55 -5.93
N PHE A 141 6.31 2.88 -5.16
CA PHE A 141 6.21 4.20 -4.53
C PHE A 141 6.58 4.08 -3.05
N TYR A 142 7.88 3.97 -2.80
CA TYR A 142 8.46 4.60 -1.64
C TYR A 142 9.02 5.93 -2.14
N PHE A 143 8.73 7.06 -1.49
CA PHE A 143 9.52 8.28 -1.70
C PHE A 143 10.91 8.14 -1.06
N TYR A 144 11.60 7.02 -1.32
CA TYR A 144 13.04 6.98 -1.45
C TYR A 144 13.35 6.30 -2.78
N LYS A 145 14.01 7.08 -3.62
CA LYS A 145 14.81 6.69 -4.79
C LYS A 145 14.85 5.18 -5.02
N MET A 146 14.18 4.72 -6.08
CA MET A 146 14.89 4.09 -7.21
C MET A 146 13.99 3.89 -8.45
N HIS A 147 14.41 4.55 -9.54
CA HIS A 147 14.21 4.25 -10.98
C HIS A 147 13.07 4.90 -11.81
N SER A 148 12.15 5.74 -11.29
CA SER A 148 11.19 6.47 -12.18
C SER A 148 10.97 8.00 -11.98
N GLY A 149 11.63 8.66 -11.02
CA GLY A 149 12.06 10.07 -11.16
C GLY A 149 11.06 11.23 -10.92
N PHE A 150 9.87 11.03 -10.35
CA PHE A 150 8.92 12.13 -10.03
C PHE A 150 8.41 12.08 -8.57
N GLY A 151 8.10 13.25 -7.99
CA GLY A 151 7.40 13.40 -6.71
C GLY A 151 6.64 14.72 -6.56
N VAL A 152 5.76 14.80 -5.57
CA VAL A 152 4.89 15.97 -5.30
C VAL A 152 5.36 16.65 -4.01
N THR A 153 5.42 17.98 -4.00
CA THR A 153 5.79 18.81 -2.83
C THR A 153 4.82 19.99 -2.66
N MET A 154 4.41 20.29 -1.42
CA MET A 154 3.51 21.41 -1.12
C MET A 154 4.24 22.77 -1.21
N PRO A 155 3.56 23.84 -1.66
CA PRO A 155 4.01 25.20 -1.43
C PRO A 155 3.59 25.67 -0.03
N ASP A 156 4.55 25.79 0.88
CA ASP A 156 4.44 26.33 2.25
C ASP A 156 3.61 25.53 3.28
N PRO A 157 4.03 25.40 4.56
CA PRO A 157 3.30 24.61 5.58
C PRO A 157 1.98 25.21 6.07
N GLY A 158 1.64 26.43 5.65
CA GLY A 158 0.58 27.22 6.27
C GLY A 158 -0.85 26.95 5.80
N TYR A 159 -1.06 26.17 4.73
CA TYR A 159 -2.40 26.01 4.16
C TYR A 159 -2.51 24.77 3.25
N TYR A 160 -3.68 24.13 3.25
CA TYR A 160 -4.16 23.04 2.35
C TYR A 160 -3.80 21.57 2.69
N PRO A 161 -4.32 21.02 3.80
CA PRO A 161 -4.48 19.57 3.93
C PRO A 161 -5.48 18.95 2.93
N SER A 162 -6.45 19.74 2.42
CA SER A 162 -7.50 19.25 1.51
C SER A 162 -6.96 18.79 0.15
N CYS A 163 -6.05 19.55 -0.46
CA CYS A 163 -5.55 19.24 -1.79
C CYS A 163 -4.76 17.92 -1.86
N ASN A 164 -4.13 17.50 -0.77
CA ASN A 164 -3.48 16.20 -0.72
C ASN A 164 -4.47 15.05 -0.65
N ALA A 165 -5.53 15.19 0.15
CA ALA A 165 -6.60 14.21 0.21
C ALA A 165 -7.32 14.11 -1.15
N GLU A 166 -7.65 15.24 -1.77
CA GLU A 166 -8.26 15.29 -3.09
C GLU A 166 -7.36 14.69 -4.19
N LEU A 167 -6.05 14.99 -4.15
CA LEU A 167 -5.08 14.39 -5.08
C LEU A 167 -4.98 12.87 -4.87
N ALA A 168 -4.99 12.42 -3.62
CA ALA A 168 -4.93 11.00 -3.28
C ALA A 168 -6.19 10.26 -3.75
N ASP A 169 -7.37 10.82 -3.48
CA ASP A 169 -8.67 10.29 -3.92
C ASP A 169 -8.75 10.21 -5.44
N ALA A 170 -8.27 11.25 -6.13
CA ALA A 170 -8.23 11.28 -7.59
C ALA A 170 -7.25 10.24 -8.16
N LEU A 171 -6.00 10.18 -7.67
CA LEU A 171 -5.02 9.19 -8.14
C LEU A 171 -5.48 7.75 -7.85
N PHE A 172 -6.08 7.52 -6.67
CA PHE A 172 -6.65 6.23 -6.30
C PHE A 172 -7.81 5.84 -7.23
N THR A 173 -8.68 6.80 -7.58
CA THR A 173 -9.79 6.57 -8.51
C THR A 173 -9.30 6.19 -9.91
N ILE A 174 -8.28 6.91 -10.42
CA ILE A 174 -7.69 6.63 -11.73
C ILE A 174 -7.04 5.25 -11.72
N GLU A 175 -6.26 4.93 -10.69
CA GLU A 175 -5.65 3.61 -10.54
C GLU A 175 -6.71 2.51 -10.51
N LYS A 176 -7.76 2.64 -9.68
CA LYS A 176 -8.85 1.65 -9.59
C LYS A 176 -9.50 1.42 -10.96
N ALA A 177 -9.80 2.50 -11.69
CA ALA A 177 -10.40 2.43 -13.02
C ALA A 177 -9.45 1.75 -14.03
N MET A 178 -8.17 2.11 -14.04
CA MET A 178 -7.16 1.49 -14.91
C MET A 178 -6.93 0.01 -14.58
N ASN A 179 -6.83 -0.33 -13.30
CA ASN A 179 -6.63 -1.70 -12.84
C ASN A 179 -7.84 -2.57 -13.17
N SER A 180 -9.06 -2.08 -12.94
CA SER A 180 -10.30 -2.79 -13.31
C SER A 180 -10.37 -3.05 -14.81
N GLN A 181 -10.11 -2.03 -15.64
CA GLN A 181 -10.11 -2.18 -17.10
C GLN A 181 -9.04 -3.17 -17.59
N ASN A 182 -7.83 -3.09 -17.03
CA ASN A 182 -6.73 -4.00 -17.35
C ASN A 182 -7.02 -5.43 -16.89
N GLN A 183 -7.63 -5.61 -15.71
CA GLN A 183 -8.03 -6.91 -15.19
C GLN A 183 -9.13 -7.53 -16.04
N GLN A 184 -10.16 -6.76 -16.41
CA GLN A 184 -11.25 -7.25 -17.27
C GLN A 184 -10.72 -7.69 -18.63
N SER A 185 -9.84 -6.90 -19.25
CA SER A 185 -9.23 -7.24 -20.55
C SER A 185 -8.37 -8.50 -20.47
N ARG A 186 -7.62 -8.67 -19.36
CA ARG A 186 -6.81 -9.87 -19.11
C ARG A 186 -7.68 -11.11 -18.85
N LEU A 187 -8.75 -10.99 -18.06
CA LEU A 187 -9.69 -12.08 -17.85
C LEU A 187 -10.33 -12.52 -19.15
N GLU A 188 -10.70 -11.57 -20.03
CA GLU A 188 -11.25 -11.91 -21.34
C GLU A 188 -10.27 -12.71 -22.20
N ALA A 189 -9.00 -12.31 -22.23
CA ALA A 189 -7.96 -13.07 -22.91
C ALA A 189 -7.73 -14.46 -22.27
N PHE A 190 -7.79 -14.55 -20.95
CA PHE A 190 -7.57 -15.80 -20.22
C PHE A 190 -8.70 -16.82 -20.40
N LYS A 191 -9.93 -16.40 -20.73
CA LYS A 191 -11.05 -17.31 -21.02
C LYS A 191 -10.68 -18.36 -22.08
N GLN A 192 -10.05 -17.94 -23.17
CA GLN A 192 -9.64 -18.84 -24.25
C GLN A 192 -8.59 -19.86 -23.77
N VAL A 193 -7.62 -19.42 -22.97
CA VAL A 193 -6.60 -20.30 -22.36
C VAL A 193 -7.27 -21.34 -21.46
N ALA A 194 -8.22 -20.91 -20.63
CA ALA A 194 -8.93 -21.78 -19.72
C ALA A 194 -9.85 -22.77 -20.45
N GLU A 195 -10.52 -22.35 -21.52
CA GLU A 195 -11.30 -23.24 -22.38
C GLU A 195 -10.44 -24.36 -22.99
N GLN A 196 -9.28 -23.99 -23.54
CA GLN A 196 -8.33 -24.96 -24.08
C GLN A 196 -7.85 -25.93 -22.99
N TYR A 197 -7.44 -25.42 -21.83
CA TYR A 197 -7.03 -26.23 -20.69
C TYR A 197 -8.12 -27.22 -20.26
N ARG A 198 -9.39 -26.77 -20.16
CA ARG A 198 -10.51 -27.62 -19.76
C ARG A 198 -10.76 -28.74 -20.78
N ALA A 199 -10.63 -28.45 -22.08
CA ALA A 199 -10.81 -29.40 -23.17
C ALA A 199 -9.71 -30.47 -23.27
N LEU A 200 -8.54 -30.28 -22.62
CA LEU A 200 -7.47 -31.27 -22.63
C LEU A 200 -7.89 -32.58 -21.94
N LYS A 201 -7.75 -33.70 -22.65
CA LYS A 201 -7.89 -35.06 -22.10
C LYS A 201 -6.84 -35.35 -21.01
N THR A 202 -5.62 -34.88 -21.23
CA THR A 202 -4.49 -35.00 -20.31
C THR A 202 -4.02 -33.61 -19.92
N LYS A 203 -4.04 -33.28 -18.62
CA LYS A 203 -3.61 -31.96 -18.15
C LYS A 203 -2.09 -31.79 -18.29
N PRO A 204 -1.58 -30.55 -18.44
CA PRO A 204 -0.16 -30.30 -18.58
C PRO A 204 0.64 -30.86 -17.41
N VAL A 205 1.82 -31.40 -17.72
CA VAL A 205 2.72 -31.93 -16.71
C VAL A 205 3.39 -30.78 -15.97
N GLN A 206 3.36 -30.87 -14.65
CA GLN A 206 4.06 -29.95 -13.77
C GLN A 206 5.57 -30.18 -13.87
N THR A 207 6.29 -29.23 -14.49
CA THR A 207 7.76 -29.32 -14.57
C THR A 207 8.40 -29.19 -13.18
N GLU A 208 9.58 -29.80 -12.99
CA GLU A 208 10.33 -29.68 -11.73
C GLU A 208 10.74 -28.22 -11.42
N GLU A 209 10.97 -27.42 -12.46
CA GLU A 209 11.25 -25.98 -12.30
C GLU A 209 10.03 -25.23 -11.72
N GLN A 210 8.84 -25.44 -12.29
CA GLN A 210 7.62 -24.85 -11.75
C GLN A 210 7.32 -25.35 -10.34
N ARG A 211 7.48 -26.67 -10.09
CA ARG A 211 7.30 -27.26 -8.77
C ARG A 211 8.22 -26.59 -7.74
N LYS A 212 9.49 -26.38 -8.08
CA LYS A 212 10.45 -25.67 -7.22
C LYS A 212 9.94 -24.26 -6.88
N TYR A 213 9.49 -23.49 -7.86
CA TYR A 213 8.96 -22.15 -7.62
C TYR A 213 7.73 -22.16 -6.72
N VAL A 214 6.77 -23.05 -6.97
CA VAL A 214 5.55 -23.19 -6.15
C VAL A 214 5.90 -23.55 -4.71
N VAL A 215 6.76 -24.55 -4.49
CA VAL A 215 7.17 -24.97 -3.14
C VAL A 215 7.85 -23.82 -2.37
N GLN A 216 8.75 -23.09 -3.02
CA GLN A 216 9.41 -21.94 -2.40
C GLN A 216 8.42 -20.80 -2.13
N ALA A 217 7.49 -20.54 -3.06
CA ALA A 217 6.47 -19.51 -2.91
C ALA A 217 5.56 -19.81 -1.70
N THR A 218 5.08 -21.05 -1.58
CA THR A 218 4.26 -21.51 -0.46
C THR A 218 5.01 -21.36 0.87
N PHE A 219 6.30 -21.73 0.92
CA PHE A 219 7.13 -21.52 2.11
C PHE A 219 7.19 -20.03 2.50
N PHE A 220 7.44 -19.13 1.54
CA PHE A 220 7.46 -17.70 1.85
C PHE A 220 6.07 -17.15 2.23
N ALA A 221 5.00 -17.65 1.63
CA ALA A 221 3.62 -17.28 1.97
C ALA A 221 3.28 -17.63 3.43
N GLN A 222 3.65 -18.84 3.88
CA GLN A 222 3.49 -19.27 5.27
C GLN A 222 4.25 -18.37 6.25
N GLN A 223 5.42 -17.88 5.84
CA GLN A 223 6.22 -16.93 6.61
C GLN A 223 5.72 -15.47 6.50
N LYS A 224 4.55 -15.24 5.88
CA LYS A 224 3.96 -13.92 5.57
C LYS A 224 4.89 -13.00 4.77
N LYS A 225 5.85 -13.58 4.07
CA LYS A 225 6.77 -12.90 3.14
C LYS A 225 6.11 -12.82 1.76
N PHE A 226 4.98 -12.11 1.72
CA PHE A 226 4.11 -12.05 0.55
C PHE A 226 4.78 -11.52 -0.72
N PRO A 227 5.65 -10.48 -0.69
CA PRO A 227 6.31 -10.02 -1.91
C PRO A 227 7.15 -11.11 -2.58
N GLN A 228 7.93 -11.87 -1.81
CA GLN A 228 8.74 -12.98 -2.31
C GLN A 228 7.87 -14.14 -2.83
N ALA A 229 6.79 -14.47 -2.10
CA ALA A 229 5.86 -15.51 -2.51
C ALA A 229 5.21 -15.19 -3.86
N ILE A 230 4.69 -13.97 -4.03
CA ILE A 230 4.07 -13.50 -5.27
C ILE A 230 5.05 -13.60 -6.44
N GLU A 231 6.30 -13.16 -6.27
CA GLU A 231 7.30 -13.23 -7.35
C GLU A 231 7.58 -14.67 -7.80
N LEU A 232 7.69 -15.61 -6.87
CA LEU A 232 7.95 -17.00 -7.17
C LEU A 232 6.73 -17.68 -7.83
N TYR A 233 5.52 -17.41 -7.33
CA TYR A 233 4.30 -17.87 -7.99
C TYR A 233 4.19 -17.36 -9.43
N LYS A 234 4.52 -16.08 -9.68
CA LYS A 234 4.54 -15.53 -11.04
C LYS A 234 5.58 -16.20 -11.94
N LYS A 235 6.75 -16.57 -11.41
CA LYS A 235 7.74 -17.35 -12.16
C LYS A 235 7.20 -18.74 -12.53
N ALA A 236 6.45 -19.40 -11.66
CA ALA A 236 5.82 -20.68 -11.97
C ALA A 236 4.77 -20.56 -13.10
N LEU A 237 3.94 -19.52 -13.04
CA LEU A 237 2.92 -19.25 -14.07
C LEU A 237 3.52 -18.79 -15.41
N PHE A 238 4.73 -18.23 -15.40
CA PHE A 238 5.42 -17.81 -16.64
C PHE A 238 5.86 -19.00 -17.49
N VAL A 239 6.23 -20.13 -16.87
CA VAL A 239 6.65 -21.35 -17.61
C VAL A 239 5.46 -21.99 -18.33
N ASP A 240 4.35 -22.19 -17.61
CA ASP A 240 3.07 -22.61 -18.14
C ASP A 240 1.99 -22.13 -17.16
N SER A 241 1.09 -21.26 -17.65
CA SER A 241 0.05 -20.61 -16.85
C SER A 241 -1.08 -21.55 -16.45
N THR A 242 -1.08 -22.82 -16.88
CA THR A 242 -2.21 -23.75 -16.65
C THR A 242 -1.80 -25.01 -15.91
N ALA A 243 -0.51 -25.32 -15.82
CA ALA A 243 0.01 -26.52 -15.15
C ALA A 243 -0.25 -26.56 -13.63
N PHE A 244 -0.41 -25.40 -13.00
CA PHE A 244 -0.67 -25.27 -11.56
C PHE A 244 -1.87 -24.34 -11.27
N PRO A 245 -3.12 -24.78 -11.48
CA PRO A 245 -4.30 -23.94 -11.21
C PRO A 245 -4.34 -23.43 -9.76
N ILE A 246 -3.89 -24.23 -8.78
CA ILE A 246 -3.86 -23.86 -7.37
C ILE A 246 -3.06 -22.58 -7.07
N VAL A 247 -2.07 -22.24 -7.91
CA VAL A 247 -1.26 -21.02 -7.73
C VAL A 247 -2.13 -19.76 -7.83
N TYR A 248 -3.16 -19.77 -8.67
CA TYR A 248 -4.11 -18.66 -8.76
C TYR A 248 -4.92 -18.48 -7.47
N TYR A 249 -5.36 -19.58 -6.86
CA TYR A 249 -6.04 -19.56 -5.57
C TYR A 249 -5.13 -19.02 -4.44
N ASP A 250 -3.87 -19.48 -4.39
CA ASP A 250 -2.89 -19.01 -3.41
C ASP A 250 -2.57 -17.53 -3.58
N LEU A 251 -2.36 -17.08 -4.82
CA LEU A 251 -2.17 -15.66 -5.13
C LEU A 251 -3.38 -14.85 -4.68
N ALA A 252 -4.60 -15.30 -4.97
CA ALA A 252 -5.82 -14.62 -4.57
C ALA A 252 -5.89 -14.44 -3.04
N ASN A 253 -5.58 -15.48 -2.26
CA ASN A 253 -5.55 -15.41 -0.80
C ASN A 253 -4.47 -14.45 -0.29
N ILE A 254 -3.27 -14.48 -0.86
CA ILE A 254 -2.19 -13.55 -0.50
C ILE A 254 -2.60 -12.10 -0.77
N TYR A 255 -3.23 -11.85 -1.93
CA TYR A 255 -3.73 -10.51 -2.26
C TYR A 255 -4.86 -10.08 -1.32
N ALA A 256 -5.75 -10.99 -0.91
CA ALA A 256 -6.77 -10.70 0.09
C ALA A 256 -6.19 -10.40 1.48
N GLU A 257 -5.17 -11.17 1.92
CA GLU A 257 -4.46 -10.93 3.19
C GLU A 257 -3.74 -9.58 3.22
N THR A 258 -3.32 -9.10 2.05
CA THR A 258 -2.72 -7.78 1.88
C THR A 258 -3.75 -6.69 1.52
N GLN A 259 -5.04 -6.99 1.66
CA GLN A 259 -6.19 -6.11 1.40
C GLN A 259 -6.28 -5.61 -0.05
N SER A 260 -5.56 -6.25 -0.97
CA SER A 260 -5.62 -5.98 -2.40
C SER A 260 -6.76 -6.77 -3.05
N TYR A 261 -7.99 -6.45 -2.66
CA TYR A 261 -9.18 -7.25 -2.99
C TYR A 261 -9.48 -7.30 -4.50
N SER A 262 -9.19 -6.24 -5.26
CA SER A 262 -9.33 -6.26 -6.72
C SER A 262 -8.43 -7.31 -7.37
N ALA A 263 -7.17 -7.40 -6.92
CA ALA A 263 -6.24 -8.44 -7.38
C ALA A 263 -6.66 -9.83 -6.88
N ALA A 264 -7.17 -9.94 -5.65
CA ALA A 264 -7.69 -11.19 -5.11
C ALA A 264 -8.83 -11.76 -5.97
N ILE A 265 -9.81 -10.92 -6.32
CA ILE A 265 -10.92 -11.26 -7.22
C ILE A 265 -10.38 -11.70 -8.59
N PHE A 266 -9.43 -10.96 -9.16
CA PHE A 266 -8.84 -11.27 -10.46
C PHE A 266 -8.22 -12.68 -10.50
N TYR A 267 -7.30 -12.99 -9.58
CA TYR A 267 -6.66 -14.31 -9.57
C TYR A 267 -7.64 -15.43 -9.18
N MET A 268 -8.61 -15.17 -8.31
CA MET A 268 -9.63 -16.17 -7.97
C MET A 268 -10.54 -16.49 -9.17
N LYS A 269 -10.85 -15.49 -10.00
CA LYS A 269 -11.58 -15.70 -11.26
C LYS A 269 -10.75 -16.56 -12.23
N GLU A 270 -9.45 -16.31 -12.38
CA GLU A 270 -8.57 -17.18 -13.19
C GLU A 270 -8.53 -18.62 -12.67
N TYR A 271 -8.47 -18.82 -11.35
CA TYR A 271 -8.57 -20.14 -10.72
C TYR A 271 -9.86 -20.87 -11.11
N LEU A 272 -11.02 -20.22 -10.93
CA LEU A 272 -12.32 -20.79 -11.26
C LEU A 272 -12.52 -21.00 -12.76
N MET A 273 -11.87 -20.20 -13.60
CA MET A 273 -11.84 -20.46 -15.04
C MET A 273 -11.10 -21.77 -15.33
N LEU A 274 -9.94 -22.04 -14.73
CA LEU A 274 -9.24 -23.30 -14.98
C LEU A 274 -10.00 -24.51 -14.41
N VAL A 275 -10.51 -24.41 -13.18
CA VAL A 275 -11.10 -25.54 -12.43
C VAL A 275 -12.46 -25.20 -11.82
N PRO A 276 -13.51 -24.99 -12.64
CA PRO A 276 -14.83 -24.56 -12.17
C PRO A 276 -15.52 -25.60 -11.27
N ASP A 277 -15.14 -26.88 -11.40
CA ASP A 277 -15.73 -27.99 -10.66
C ASP A 277 -14.84 -28.50 -9.52
N ALA A 278 -13.81 -27.73 -9.12
CA ALA A 278 -12.97 -28.09 -7.98
C ALA A 278 -13.84 -28.20 -6.70
N SER A 279 -13.45 -29.08 -5.77
CA SER A 279 -14.19 -29.25 -4.50
C SER A 279 -14.34 -27.95 -3.69
N GLY A 280 -13.40 -27.02 -3.82
CA GLY A 280 -13.44 -25.69 -3.21
C GLY A 280 -14.02 -24.58 -4.10
N ALA A 281 -14.55 -24.88 -5.29
CA ALA A 281 -14.98 -23.87 -6.25
C ALA A 281 -16.10 -22.97 -5.72
N ARG A 282 -17.07 -23.54 -4.98
CA ARG A 282 -18.13 -22.73 -4.36
C ARG A 282 -17.58 -21.75 -3.33
N ALA A 283 -16.67 -22.21 -2.46
CA ALA A 283 -16.04 -21.36 -1.46
C ALA A 283 -15.19 -20.24 -2.10
N ALA A 284 -14.49 -20.55 -3.19
CA ALA A 284 -13.77 -19.56 -3.99
C ALA A 284 -14.72 -18.51 -4.60
N GLN A 285 -15.88 -18.92 -5.11
CA GLN A 285 -16.90 -17.99 -5.62
C GLN A 285 -17.49 -17.12 -4.51
N ASP A 286 -17.74 -17.68 -3.32
CA ASP A 286 -18.24 -16.91 -2.18
C ASP A 286 -17.21 -15.86 -1.72
N LYS A 287 -15.91 -16.18 -1.75
CA LYS A 287 -14.84 -15.21 -1.51
C LYS A 287 -14.85 -14.06 -2.50
N ILE A 288 -15.10 -14.33 -3.79
CA ILE A 288 -15.26 -13.27 -4.78
C ILE A 288 -16.40 -12.33 -4.39
N TYR A 289 -17.57 -12.85 -3.97
CA TYR A 289 -18.69 -12.01 -3.56
C TYR A 289 -18.39 -11.18 -2.31
N GLU A 290 -17.71 -11.77 -1.32
CA GLU A 290 -17.25 -11.04 -0.14
C GLU A 290 -16.33 -9.86 -0.52
N TRP A 291 -15.36 -10.10 -1.40
CA TRP A 291 -14.42 -9.08 -1.84
C TRP A 291 -15.07 -8.04 -2.76
N GLU A 292 -16.01 -8.44 -3.62
CA GLU A 292 -16.79 -7.52 -4.46
C GLU A 292 -17.60 -6.54 -3.62
N ALA A 293 -18.18 -7.00 -2.50
CA ALA A 293 -18.89 -6.13 -1.55
C ALA A 293 -17.97 -5.13 -0.83
N ILE A 294 -16.67 -5.46 -0.66
CA ILE A 294 -15.68 -4.52 -0.11
C ILE A 294 -15.28 -3.48 -1.17
N VAL A 295 -15.05 -3.93 -2.40
CA VAL A 295 -14.59 -3.04 -3.50
C VAL A 295 -15.71 -2.13 -4.01
N ASN A 296 -16.95 -2.63 -4.00
CA ASN A 296 -18.15 -1.96 -4.48
C ASN A 296 -19.27 -2.07 -3.42
N PRO A 297 -19.18 -1.31 -2.32
CA PRO A 297 -20.20 -1.36 -1.27
C PRO A 297 -21.55 -0.88 -1.83
N PRO A 298 -22.68 -1.51 -1.44
CA PRO A 298 -24.00 -1.05 -1.82
C PRO A 298 -24.24 0.40 -1.34
N GLN A 299 -24.88 1.20 -2.20
CA GLN A 299 -25.23 2.60 -1.93
C GLN A 299 -26.46 2.70 -1.03
#